data_AF-X1PQV8-F1
#
_entry.id   AF-X1PQV8-F1
#
_cell.length_a   1.000
_cell.length_b   1.000
_cell.length_c   1.000
_cell.angle_alpha   90.00
_cell.angle_beta   90.00
_cell.angle_gamma   90.00
#
_symmetry.space_group_name_H-M   'P 1'
#
loop_
_entity.id
_entity.type
_entity.pdbx_description
1 polymer ?
#
loop_
_entity_poly.entity_id
_entity_poly.type
_entity_poly.pdbx_seq_one_letter_code
_entity_poly.pdbx_strand_id
1 'polypeptide(L)'
;MLKATLKNRQEIEDFVRGCTFYGTGGGGLPENGIDSLVSELEKGKEVGWIDIDDISDDDLTACPFLMGSIAPHTEQTIKEMASFGLGTVKNKQKDCLAIAIKELSNYTGKKVNALIP
;
A
#
# COMPACT_ATOMS: atom_id res chain seq x y z
N MET A 1 0.09 -18.69 10.19
CA MET A 1 0.12 -19.11 8.76
C MET A 1 -0.80 -18.17 8.01
N LEU A 2 -0.64 -17.88 6.71
CA LEU A 2 -1.62 -17.04 6.02
C LEU A 2 -3.01 -17.72 6.07
N LYS A 3 -4.00 -16.99 6.57
CA LYS A 3 -5.41 -17.41 6.59
C LYS A 3 -6.00 -17.41 5.19
N ALA A 4 -5.58 -16.46 4.36
CA ALA A 4 -5.90 -16.41 2.95
C ALA A 4 -4.69 -15.94 2.15
N THR A 5 -4.57 -16.44 0.92
CA THR A 5 -3.48 -16.13 -0.01
C THR A 5 -4.07 -15.88 -1.39
N LEU A 6 -3.65 -14.79 -2.03
CA LEU A 6 -3.95 -14.45 -3.42
C LEU A 6 -2.89 -15.11 -4.32
N LYS A 7 -3.32 -16.06 -5.15
CA LYS A 7 -2.43 -16.99 -5.89
C LYS A 7 -2.18 -16.58 -7.33
N ASN A 8 -3.03 -15.74 -7.89
CA ASN A 8 -2.97 -15.33 -9.28
C ASN A 8 -3.51 -13.91 -9.46
N ARG A 9 -3.31 -13.36 -10.65
CA ARG A 9 -3.75 -12.03 -11.01
C ARG A 9 -5.26 -11.83 -10.88
N GLN A 10 -6.06 -12.83 -11.25
CA GLN A 10 -7.54 -12.75 -11.17
C GLN A 10 -7.99 -12.55 -9.71
N GLU A 11 -7.44 -13.33 -8.78
CA GLU A 11 -7.75 -13.19 -7.34
C GLU A 11 -7.34 -11.82 -6.79
N ILE A 12 -6.22 -11.26 -7.25
CA ILE A 12 -5.80 -9.89 -6.91
C ILE A 12 -6.80 -8.87 -7.46
N GLU A 13 -7.20 -8.98 -8.71
CA GLU A 13 -8.16 -8.06 -9.34
C GLU A 13 -9.54 -8.13 -8.65
N ASP A 14 -9.99 -9.33 -8.28
CA ASP A 14 -11.25 -9.52 -7.56
C ASP A 14 -11.18 -8.96 -6.13
N PHE A 15 -10.06 -9.16 -5.43
CA PHE A 15 -9.82 -8.57 -4.12
C PHE A 15 -9.85 -7.04 -4.18
N VAL A 16 -9.07 -6.43 -5.10
CA VAL A 16 -9.02 -4.98 -5.25
C VAL A 16 -10.37 -4.41 -5.70
N ARG A 17 -11.12 -5.11 -6.56
CA ARG A 17 -12.50 -4.73 -6.92
C ARG A 17 -13.40 -4.68 -5.69
N GLY A 18 -13.30 -5.68 -4.81
CA GLY A 18 -14.00 -5.69 -3.52
C GLY A 18 -13.63 -4.48 -2.66
N CYS A 19 -12.34 -4.21 -2.47
CA CYS A 19 -11.86 -3.02 -1.74
C CYS A 19 -12.40 -1.72 -2.35
N THR A 20 -12.40 -1.61 -3.68
CA THR A 20 -12.91 -0.43 -4.40
C THR A 20 -14.41 -0.24 -4.16
N PHE A 21 -15.19 -1.32 -4.21
CA PHE A 21 -16.62 -1.29 -3.93
C PHE A 21 -16.91 -0.84 -2.49
N TYR A 22 -16.21 -1.41 -1.51
CA TYR A 22 -16.36 -1.06 -0.10
C TYR A 22 -15.71 0.28 0.29
N GLY A 23 -14.83 0.83 -0.55
CA GLY A 23 -14.20 2.13 -0.36
C GLY A 23 -15.10 3.32 -0.69
N THR A 24 -16.30 3.09 -1.24
CA THR A 24 -17.34 4.11 -1.50
C THR A 24 -16.84 5.38 -2.20
N GLY A 25 -15.93 5.23 -3.18
CA GLY A 25 -15.34 6.34 -3.95
C GLY A 25 -13.99 6.85 -3.42
N GLY A 26 -13.49 6.29 -2.31
CA GLY A 26 -12.14 6.49 -1.80
C GLY A 26 -11.21 5.29 -2.02
N GLY A 27 -10.10 5.23 -1.28
CA GLY A 27 -9.17 4.07 -1.29
C GLY A 27 -8.05 4.13 -2.33
N GLY A 28 -8.01 5.19 -3.14
CA GLY A 28 -6.99 5.36 -4.18
C GLY A 28 -7.40 4.77 -5.53
N LEU A 29 -6.47 4.78 -6.48
CA LEU A 29 -6.67 4.23 -7.82
C LEU A 29 -6.53 2.70 -7.79
N PRO A 30 -7.55 1.92 -8.21
CA PRO A 30 -7.51 0.45 -8.18
C PRO A 30 -6.32 -0.14 -8.93
N GLU A 31 -5.93 0.44 -10.06
CA GLU A 31 -4.79 0.03 -10.87
C GLU A 31 -3.48 0.04 -10.07
N ASN A 32 -3.27 1.02 -9.18
CA ASN A 32 -2.08 1.07 -8.35
C ASN A 32 -2.05 -0.08 -7.33
N GLY A 33 -3.22 -0.47 -6.81
CA GLY A 33 -3.36 -1.60 -5.90
C GLY A 33 -3.06 -2.93 -6.61
N ILE A 34 -3.63 -3.13 -7.80
CA ILE A 34 -3.38 -4.31 -8.63
C ILE A 34 -1.89 -4.43 -8.97
N ASP A 35 -1.29 -3.36 -9.50
CA ASP A 35 0.14 -3.34 -9.85
C ASP A 35 1.04 -3.63 -8.65
N SER A 36 0.68 -3.10 -7.48
CA SER A 36 1.44 -3.30 -6.25
C SER A 36 1.47 -4.76 -5.81
N LEU A 37 0.32 -5.45 -5.85
CA LEU A 37 0.17 -6.84 -5.43
C LEU A 37 0.70 -7.82 -6.49
N VAL A 38 0.39 -7.60 -7.77
CA VAL A 38 0.87 -8.44 -8.89
C VAL A 38 2.39 -8.44 -8.93
N SER A 39 3.03 -7.28 -8.79
CA SER A 39 4.50 -7.20 -8.83
C SER A 39 5.20 -7.91 -7.66
N GLU A 40 4.53 -8.18 -6.55
CA GLU A 40 5.08 -9.04 -5.49
C GLU A 40 4.84 -10.52 -5.78
N LEU A 41 3.66 -10.86 -6.30
CA LEU A 41 3.37 -12.22 -6.76
C LEU A 41 4.35 -12.69 -7.85
N GLU A 42 4.65 -11.82 -8.83
CA GLU A 42 5.62 -12.08 -9.90
C GLU A 42 7.06 -12.28 -9.39
N LYS A 43 7.39 -11.73 -8.22
CA LYS A 43 8.67 -11.96 -7.53
C LYS A 43 8.68 -13.28 -6.72
N GLY A 44 7.61 -14.08 -6.81
CA GLY A 44 7.45 -15.30 -6.04
C GLY A 44 7.18 -15.06 -4.55
N LYS A 45 6.67 -13.88 -4.18
CA LYS A 45 6.24 -13.60 -2.81
C LYS A 45 4.81 -14.07 -2.59
N GLU A 46 4.50 -14.45 -1.36
CA GLU A 46 3.14 -14.71 -0.95
C GLU A 46 2.44 -13.39 -0.61
N VAL A 47 1.24 -13.21 -1.17
CA VAL A 47 0.38 -12.06 -0.91
C VAL A 47 -0.87 -12.58 -0.21
N GLY A 48 -1.19 -12.07 0.97
CA GLY A 48 -2.28 -12.59 1.78
C GLY A 48 -2.36 -11.92 3.14
N TRP A 49 -3.19 -12.47 4.02
CA TRP A 49 -3.36 -11.99 5.39
C TRP A 49 -3.49 -13.14 6.38
N ILE A 50 -3.20 -12.84 7.64
CA ILE A 50 -3.31 -13.74 8.80
C ILE A 50 -4.63 -13.50 9.55
N ASP A 51 -4.93 -14.34 10.55
CA ASP A 51 -6.00 -14.04 11.51
C ASP A 51 -5.53 -12.98 12.54
N ILE A 52 -6.47 -12.25 13.13
CA ILE A 52 -6.15 -11.30 14.20
C ILE A 52 -5.64 -12.04 15.45
N ASP A 53 -6.13 -13.27 15.68
CA ASP A 53 -5.71 -14.12 16.78
C ASP A 53 -4.24 -14.61 16.64
N ASP A 54 -3.65 -14.49 15.44
CA ASP A 54 -2.23 -14.80 15.20
C ASP A 54 -1.29 -13.62 15.54
N ILE A 55 -1.83 -12.45 15.93
CA ILE A 55 -1.06 -11.27 16.32
C ILE A 55 -0.92 -11.24 17.85
N SER A 56 0.32 -11.13 18.36
CA SER A 56 0.59 -11.08 19.79
C SER A 56 0.24 -9.72 20.39
N ASP A 57 -0.18 -9.68 21.66
CA ASP A 57 -0.39 -8.42 22.42
C ASP A 57 0.88 -7.55 22.49
N ASP A 58 2.06 -8.15 22.37
CA ASP A 58 3.35 -7.45 22.39
C ASP A 58 3.84 -7.02 20.99
N ASP A 59 3.15 -7.43 19.92
CA ASP A 59 3.55 -7.12 18.54
C ASP A 59 3.31 -5.65 18.21
N LEU A 60 4.26 -5.03 17.49
CA LEU A 60 4.05 -3.70 16.93
C LEU A 60 3.30 -3.82 15.61
N THR A 61 2.07 -3.31 15.59
CA THR A 61 1.29 -3.14 14.36
C THR A 61 1.42 -1.72 13.82
N ALA A 62 1.23 -1.56 12.51
CA ALA A 62 1.24 -0.24 11.87
C ALA A 62 0.13 -0.13 10.82
N CYS A 63 -0.42 1.08 10.67
CA CYS A 63 -1.37 1.40 9.61
C CYS A 63 -0.71 2.38 8.63
N PRO A 64 0.03 1.88 7.62
CA PRO A 64 0.58 2.74 6.59
C PRO A 64 -0.52 3.06 5.56
N PHE A 65 -0.80 4.34 5.35
CA PHE A 65 -1.71 4.79 4.31
C PHE A 65 -1.11 5.98 3.55
N LEU A 66 -1.56 6.14 2.30
CA LEU A 66 -1.28 7.34 1.51
C LEU A 66 -2.45 8.29 1.66
N MET A 67 -2.14 9.58 1.76
CA MET A 67 -3.14 10.64 1.79
C MET A 67 -2.88 11.60 0.64
N GLY A 68 -3.94 11.93 -0.09
CA GLY A 68 -3.88 12.84 -1.23
C GLY A 68 -5.14 12.74 -2.09
N SER A 69 -5.32 13.71 -2.97
CA SER A 69 -6.38 13.63 -3.98
C SER A 69 -5.96 12.70 -5.11
N ILE A 70 -6.90 11.89 -5.59
CA ILE A 70 -6.75 11.13 -6.85
C ILE A 70 -7.16 11.97 -8.07
N ALA A 71 -7.65 13.20 -7.86
CA ALA A 71 -8.06 14.07 -8.95
C ALA A 71 -6.85 14.39 -9.84
N PRO A 72 -7.02 14.39 -11.18
CA PRO A 72 -5.97 14.79 -12.09
C PRO A 72 -5.43 16.19 -11.75
N HIS A 73 -4.11 16.35 -11.81
CA HIS A 73 -3.49 17.65 -11.61
C HIS A 73 -3.73 18.57 -12.82
N THR A 74 -4.00 19.84 -12.54
CA THR A 74 -4.04 20.88 -13.59
C THR A 74 -2.63 21.24 -14.03
N GLU A 75 -2.49 21.86 -15.21
CA GLU A 75 -1.20 22.39 -15.66
C GLU A 75 -0.58 23.39 -14.67
N GLN A 76 -1.42 24.20 -14.01
CA GLN A 76 -0.99 25.15 -12.99
C GLN A 76 -0.37 24.42 -11.80
N THR A 77 -1.05 23.38 -11.29
CA THR A 77 -0.56 22.54 -10.19
C THR A 77 0.77 21.88 -10.56
N ILE A 78 0.90 21.37 -11.78
CA ILE A 78 2.15 20.73 -12.25
C ILE A 78 3.31 21.75 -12.28
N LYS A 79 3.08 22.97 -12.76
CA LYS A 79 4.09 24.05 -12.78
C LYS A 79 4.49 24.46 -11.35
N GLU A 80 3.54 24.57 -10.45
CA GLU A 80 3.78 24.90 -9.05
C GLU A 80 4.60 23.81 -8.35
N MET A 81 4.23 22.53 -8.49
CA MET A 81 5.00 21.40 -7.98
C MET A 81 6.44 21.41 -8.51
N ALA A 82 6.62 21.66 -9.81
CA ALA A 82 7.93 21.75 -10.42
C ALA A 82 8.78 22.89 -9.81
N SER A 83 8.17 24.02 -9.45
CA SER A 83 8.87 25.14 -8.81
C SER A 83 9.43 24.79 -7.42
N PHE A 84 8.82 23.83 -6.73
CA PHE A 84 9.32 23.26 -5.46
C PHE A 84 10.28 22.07 -5.65
N GLY A 85 10.65 21.73 -6.89
CA GLY A 85 11.45 20.54 -7.17
C GLY A 85 10.68 19.21 -7.06
N LEU A 86 9.34 19.26 -7.07
CA LEU A 86 8.44 18.10 -6.98
C LEU A 86 7.89 17.67 -8.35
N GLY A 87 8.55 18.05 -9.44
CA GLY A 87 8.14 17.71 -10.81
C GLY A 87 8.41 16.26 -11.22
N THR A 88 9.00 15.44 -10.35
CA THR A 88 9.34 14.03 -10.65
C THR A 88 8.95 13.15 -9.48
N VAL A 89 8.21 12.09 -9.77
CA VAL A 89 7.85 11.06 -8.79
C VAL A 89 9.09 10.20 -8.53
N LYS A 90 9.58 10.22 -7.28
CA LYS A 90 10.78 9.46 -6.89
C LYS A 90 10.47 8.00 -6.52
N ASN A 91 9.31 7.77 -5.91
CA ASN A 91 8.90 6.48 -5.36
C ASN A 91 7.47 6.19 -5.81
N LYS A 92 7.15 4.93 -6.13
CA LYS A 92 5.77 4.52 -6.34
C LYS A 92 5.04 4.41 -4.99
N GLN A 93 3.72 4.32 -5.06
CA GLN A 93 2.82 4.24 -3.90
C GLN A 93 3.25 3.16 -2.90
N LYS A 94 3.49 1.93 -3.39
CA LYS A 94 4.00 0.82 -2.57
C LYS A 94 5.34 1.12 -1.92
N ASP A 95 6.27 1.74 -2.65
CA ASP A 95 7.61 2.05 -2.15
C ASP A 95 7.55 3.10 -1.04
N CYS A 96 6.70 4.12 -1.18
CA CYS A 96 6.46 5.10 -0.13
C CYS A 96 6.01 4.44 1.18
N LEU A 97 5.05 3.51 1.11
CA LEU A 97 4.56 2.77 2.28
C LEU A 97 5.66 1.88 2.89
N ALA A 98 6.39 1.14 2.07
CA ALA A 98 7.47 0.28 2.54
C ALA A 98 8.62 1.07 3.20
N ILE A 99 8.99 2.21 2.63
CA ILE A 99 9.99 3.12 3.21
C ILE A 99 9.50 3.66 4.54
N ALA A 100 8.25 4.12 4.64
CA ALA A 100 7.69 4.64 5.89
C ALA A 100 7.72 3.59 7.02
N ILE A 101 7.35 2.34 6.72
CA ILE A 101 7.42 1.23 7.69
C ILE A 101 8.87 0.91 8.10
N LYS A 102 9.81 0.95 7.15
CA LYS A 102 11.23 0.77 7.43
C LYS A 102 11.76 1.86 8.36
N GLU A 103 11.41 3.12 8.10
CA GLU A 103 11.84 4.23 8.95
C GLU A 103 11.20 4.19 10.34
N LEU A 104 9.92 3.82 10.45
CA LEU A 104 9.29 3.58 11.75
C LEU A 104 10.01 2.49 12.54
N SER A 105 10.41 1.41 11.87
CA SER A 105 11.15 0.32 12.50
C SER A 105 12.53 0.80 12.99
N ASN A 106 13.25 1.58 12.18
CA ASN A 106 14.54 2.16 12.54
C ASN A 106 14.42 3.10 13.74
N TYR A 107 13.42 3.98 13.74
CA TYR A 107 13.20 4.98 14.78
C TYR A 107 12.85 4.34 16.13
N THR A 108 11.99 3.32 16.11
CA THR A 108 11.54 2.65 17.34
C THR A 108 12.50 1.58 17.85
N GLY A 109 13.44 1.12 17.00
CA GLY A 109 14.26 -0.05 17.27
C GLY A 109 13.45 -1.35 17.34
N LYS A 110 12.18 -1.33 16.88
CA LYS A 110 11.27 -2.48 16.88
C LYS A 110 10.94 -2.89 15.45
N LYS A 111 10.74 -4.19 15.24
CA LYS A 111 10.19 -4.69 13.98
C LYS A 111 8.69 -4.41 13.95
N VAL A 112 8.16 -3.97 12.81
CA VAL A 112 6.69 -3.98 12.57
C VAL A 112 6.28 -5.39 12.17
N ASN A 113 5.38 -5.99 12.96
CA ASN A 113 4.97 -7.39 12.85
C ASN A 113 3.81 -7.58 11.87
N ALA A 114 2.87 -6.64 11.85
CA ALA A 114 1.70 -6.68 10.98
C ALA A 114 1.30 -5.28 10.49
N LEU A 115 0.69 -5.24 9.31
CA LEU A 115 0.12 -4.02 8.74
C LEU A 115 -1.41 -4.10 8.81
N ILE A 116 -2.04 -3.01 9.23
CA ILE A 116 -3.50 -2.87 9.32
C ILE A 116 -3.90 -1.75 8.34
N PRO A 117 -4.45 -2.07 7.16
CA PRO A 117 -4.81 -1.09 6.14
C PRO A 117 -6.07 -0.28 6.46
#